data_AF-A0A816PJQ5-F1
#
_entry.id   AF-A0A816PJQ5-F1
#
_cell.length_a   1.000
_cell.length_b   1.000
_cell.length_c   1.000
_cell.angle_alpha   90.00
_cell.angle_beta   90.00
_cell.angle_gamma   90.00
#
_symmetry.space_group_name_H-M   'P 1'
#
loop_
_entity.id
_entity.type
_entity.pdbx_description
1 polymer ?
#
loop_
_entity_poly.entity_id
_entity_poly.type
_entity_poly.pdbx_seq_one_letter_code
_entity_poly.pdbx_strand_id
1 'polypeptide(L)'
;MANARCNLTAQPLELIDCLSHMSTMILGFAKNDIQRVCRSTSLIAKCAESQLAECIGNKIGEAAFQEIVSLAENCCPERNNPNCPIRDTVIEEQRCFAADSLVTLANGNQKSIANLRSGDSLLAYDDKTKKVLSTNLITMLDFQPQRFAVFKQVTTHTGRQLSLTSAHLIPTDKHGYVMAKNIHTGMNVYVMNDDGILITETVSNVSDVVKQGYVAPLTVEGTLIVNNVATSCYATIDSHYIAHTVLAPMRWWYSLFGKSNKSNEMIGVHWFPQMLYEMTTHLIPSIIQK
;
A
#
# COMPACT_ATOMS: atom_id res chain seq x y z
N MET A 1 -24.81 -11.20 11.68
CA MET A 1 -23.98 -10.93 12.87
C MET A 1 -22.58 -11.43 12.56
N ALA A 2 -21.65 -10.53 12.26
CA ALA A 2 -20.28 -10.90 11.96
C ALA A 2 -19.60 -11.31 13.27
N ASN A 3 -19.07 -12.54 13.35
CA ASN A 3 -18.23 -12.96 14.46
C ASN A 3 -16.96 -12.11 14.44
N ALA A 4 -16.91 -11.06 15.26
CA ALA A 4 -15.69 -10.35 15.58
C ALA A 4 -14.73 -11.35 16.23
N ARG A 5 -13.72 -11.80 15.47
CA ARG A 5 -12.64 -12.65 15.97
C ARG A 5 -11.56 -11.75 16.58
N CYS A 6 -11.94 -10.92 17.54
CA CYS A 6 -11.00 -10.13 18.29
C CYS A 6 -10.24 -11.10 19.21
N ASN A 7 -9.05 -11.54 18.79
CA ASN A 7 -8.22 -12.38 19.65
C ASN A 7 -7.46 -11.48 20.64
N LEU A 8 -8.20 -10.89 21.59
CA LEU A 8 -7.72 -10.00 22.66
C LEU A 8 -6.57 -10.61 23.49
N THR A 9 -6.34 -11.91 23.38
CA THR A 9 -5.28 -12.63 24.09
C THR A 9 -3.88 -12.39 23.52
N ALA A 10 -3.75 -11.86 22.29
CA ALA A 10 -2.46 -11.72 21.64
C ALA A 10 -1.62 -10.54 22.19
N GLN A 11 -2.24 -9.39 22.51
CA GLN A 11 -1.51 -8.16 22.90
C GLN A 11 -2.32 -7.20 23.82
N PRO A 12 -2.67 -7.58 25.06
CA PRO A 12 -3.46 -6.74 25.97
C PRO A 12 -2.78 -5.41 26.35
N LEU A 13 -1.45 -5.34 26.31
CA LEU A 13 -0.67 -4.13 26.61
C LEU A 13 -0.83 -3.06 25.52
N GLU A 14 -0.90 -3.45 24.24
CA GLU A 14 -1.09 -2.50 23.15
C GLU A 14 -2.47 -1.85 23.24
N LEU A 15 -3.52 -2.64 23.49
CA LEU A 15 -4.88 -2.10 23.62
C LEU A 15 -5.01 -1.12 24.79
N ILE A 16 -4.39 -1.41 25.94
CA ILE A 16 -4.37 -0.49 27.09
C ILE A 16 -3.63 0.81 26.74
N ASP A 17 -2.51 0.72 26.03
CA ASP A 17 -1.77 1.89 25.56
C ASP A 17 -2.62 2.74 24.60
N CYS A 18 -3.33 2.09 23.67
CA CYS A 18 -4.28 2.74 22.76
C CYS A 18 -5.43 3.47 23.49
N LEU A 19 -6.03 2.83 24.50
CA LEU A 19 -7.09 3.45 25.32
C LEU A 19 -6.56 4.61 26.17
N SER A 20 -5.29 4.55 26.58
CA SER A 20 -4.63 5.65 27.29
C SER A 20 -4.54 6.90 26.39
N HIS A 21 -4.23 6.72 25.10
CA HIS A 21 -4.16 7.82 24.14
C HIS A 21 -5.53 8.44 23.83
N MET A 22 -6.60 7.64 23.82
CA MET A 22 -7.97 8.18 23.73
C MET A 22 -8.29 9.08 24.93
N SER A 23 -7.91 8.66 26.13
CA SER A 23 -8.12 9.44 27.35
C SER A 23 -7.34 10.76 27.33
N THR A 24 -6.09 10.75 26.83
CA THR A 24 -5.29 11.97 26.69
C THR A 24 -5.83 12.92 25.62
N MET A 25 -6.40 12.38 24.53
CA MET A 25 -7.10 13.17 23.51
C MET A 25 -8.33 13.89 24.08
N ILE A 26 -9.18 13.19 24.83
CA ILE A 26 -10.38 13.76 25.47
C ILE A 26 -9.99 14.89 26.44
N LEU A 27 -8.95 14.67 27.24
CA LEU A 27 -8.40 15.70 28.13
C LEU A 27 -7.83 16.90 27.35
N GLY A 28 -7.27 16.67 26.16
CA GLY A 28 -6.84 17.72 25.24
C GLY A 28 -7.99 18.60 24.78
N PHE A 29 -9.09 17.98 24.30
CA PHE A 29 -10.31 18.70 23.92
C PHE A 29 -10.90 19.49 25.10
N ALA A 30 -11.02 18.85 26.27
CA ALA A 30 -11.56 19.49 27.47
C ALA A 30 -10.74 20.72 27.93
N LYS A 31 -9.43 20.73 27.66
CA LYS A 31 -8.52 21.83 28.03
C LYS A 31 -8.20 22.79 26.87
N ASN A 32 -8.83 22.59 25.70
CA ASN A 32 -8.52 23.32 24.47
C ASN A 32 -7.01 23.28 24.11
N ASP A 33 -6.33 22.17 24.41
CA ASP A 33 -4.90 21.94 24.18
C ASP A 33 -4.72 21.17 22.86
N ILE A 34 -4.63 21.92 21.76
CA ILE A 34 -4.56 21.35 20.41
C ILE A 34 -3.32 20.50 20.17
N GLN A 35 -2.18 20.85 20.80
CA GLN A 35 -0.94 20.08 20.68
C GLN A 35 -1.09 18.68 21.30
N ARG A 36 -1.76 18.60 22.46
CA ARG A 36 -2.09 17.32 23.09
C ARG A 36 -3.07 16.50 22.26
N VAL A 37 -4.07 17.13 21.64
CA VAL A 37 -4.99 16.45 20.72
C VAL A 37 -4.19 15.86 19.56
N CYS A 38 -3.41 16.68 18.85
CA CYS A 38 -2.66 16.25 17.66
C CYS A 38 -1.63 15.15 17.93
N ARG A 39 -0.94 15.20 19.08
CA ARG A 39 -0.03 14.11 19.50
C ARG A 39 -0.77 12.82 19.84
N SER A 40 -1.96 12.91 20.42
CA SER A 40 -2.77 11.73 20.74
C SER A 40 -3.38 11.11 19.48
N THR A 41 -3.76 11.93 18.49
CA THR A 41 -4.33 11.46 17.21
C THR A 41 -3.39 10.52 16.47
N SER A 42 -2.10 10.84 16.35
CA SER A 42 -1.14 9.98 15.65
C SER A 42 -0.95 8.62 16.32
N LEU A 43 -0.94 8.60 17.66
CA LEU A 43 -0.82 7.37 18.43
C LEU A 43 -2.08 6.51 18.36
N ILE A 44 -3.26 7.13 18.41
CA ILE A 44 -4.55 6.43 18.23
C ILE A 44 -4.66 5.87 16.81
N ALA A 45 -4.19 6.60 15.81
CA ALA A 45 -4.19 6.14 14.42
C ALA A 45 -3.30 4.90 14.22
N LYS A 46 -2.07 4.91 14.73
CA LYS A 46 -1.18 3.74 14.72
C LYS A 46 -1.79 2.53 15.42
N CYS A 47 -2.49 2.77 16.53
CA CYS A 47 -3.27 1.77 17.23
C CYS A 47 -4.44 1.24 16.40
N ALA A 48 -5.15 2.13 15.72
CA ALA A 48 -6.32 1.78 14.94
C ALA A 48 -5.95 0.98 13.67
N GLU A 49 -4.76 1.19 13.11
CA GLU A 49 -4.22 0.41 12.00
C GLU A 49 -4.16 -1.09 12.32
N SER A 50 -3.69 -1.45 13.52
CA SER A 50 -3.46 -2.86 13.91
C SER A 50 -4.64 -3.51 14.63
N GLN A 51 -5.38 -2.77 15.48
CA GLN A 51 -6.35 -3.37 16.40
C GLN A 51 -7.82 -3.16 16.00
N LEU A 52 -8.14 -2.08 15.26
CA LEU A 52 -9.55 -1.68 15.04
C LEU A 52 -10.27 -2.61 14.05
N ALA A 53 -9.54 -3.13 13.07
CA ALA A 53 -10.09 -3.92 11.99
C ALA A 53 -10.52 -5.33 12.44
N GLU A 54 -9.75 -5.95 13.32
CA GLU A 54 -10.02 -7.28 13.86
C GLU A 54 -11.20 -7.29 14.86
N CYS A 55 -11.46 -6.15 15.50
CA CYS A 55 -12.38 -6.06 16.64
C CYS A 55 -13.74 -5.40 16.33
N ILE A 56 -13.80 -4.40 15.44
CA ILE A 56 -15.02 -3.58 15.25
C ILE A 56 -15.72 -3.89 13.90
N GLY A 57 -15.12 -4.73 13.06
CA GLY A 57 -15.64 -5.07 11.74
C GLY A 57 -15.37 -3.97 10.72
N ASN A 58 -15.18 -4.41 9.47
CA ASN A 58 -14.45 -3.65 8.45
C ASN A 58 -15.04 -2.25 8.21
N LYS A 59 -16.37 -2.12 8.01
CA LYS A 59 -17.00 -0.83 7.69
C LYS A 59 -16.96 0.20 8.83
N ILE A 60 -17.15 -0.25 10.07
CA ILE A 60 -17.12 0.65 11.23
C ILE A 60 -15.67 1.06 11.49
N GLY A 61 -14.73 0.12 11.35
CA GLY A 61 -13.31 0.40 11.44
C GLY A 61 -12.82 1.39 10.38
N GLU A 62 -13.22 1.24 9.11
CA GLU A 62 -12.88 2.17 8.03
C GLU A 62 -13.37 3.60 8.32
N ALA A 63 -14.63 3.76 8.73
CA ALA A 63 -15.19 5.08 9.04
C ALA A 63 -14.48 5.75 10.22
N ALA A 64 -14.25 5.02 11.31
CA ALA A 64 -13.54 5.53 12.47
C ALA A 64 -12.08 5.90 12.13
N PHE A 65 -11.39 5.08 11.34
CA PHE A 65 -10.03 5.36 10.91
C PHE A 65 -9.98 6.57 9.95
N GLN A 66 -10.96 6.72 9.05
CA GLN A 66 -11.09 7.90 8.18
C GLN A 66 -11.24 9.20 8.99
N GLU A 67 -12.02 9.19 10.07
CA GLU A 67 -12.15 10.35 10.97
C GLU A 67 -10.84 10.69 11.68
N ILE A 68 -10.11 9.67 12.17
CA ILE A 68 -8.81 9.85 12.80
C ILE A 68 -7.80 10.45 11.82
N VAL A 69 -7.77 9.95 10.57
CA VAL A 69 -6.91 10.48 9.50
C VAL A 69 -7.28 11.93 9.19
N SER A 70 -8.57 12.24 9.04
CA SER A 70 -9.03 13.62 8.78
C SER A 70 -8.63 14.58 9.91
N LEU A 71 -8.77 14.15 11.16
CA LEU A 71 -8.31 14.93 12.31
C LEU A 71 -6.79 15.13 12.28
N ALA A 72 -6.04 14.11 11.86
CA ALA A 72 -4.59 14.19 11.72
C ALA A 72 -4.19 15.21 10.63
N GLU A 73 -4.84 15.20 9.46
CA GLU A 73 -4.58 16.19 8.42
C GLU A 73 -4.83 17.64 8.89
N ASN A 74 -5.90 17.86 9.65
CA ASN A 74 -6.20 19.19 10.23
C ASN A 74 -5.14 19.65 11.24
N CYS A 75 -4.51 18.70 11.93
CA CYS A 75 -3.41 18.97 12.86
C CYS A 75 -2.10 19.35 12.16
N CYS A 76 -1.93 18.98 10.88
CA CYS A 76 -0.74 19.24 10.09
C CYS A 76 -1.07 19.66 8.66
N PRO A 77 -1.52 20.92 8.45
CA PRO A 77 -1.86 21.41 7.12
C PRO A 77 -0.67 21.41 6.16
N GLU A 78 0.56 21.49 6.68
CA GLU A 78 1.80 21.30 5.91
C GLU A 78 2.46 19.96 6.28
N ARG A 79 2.39 18.97 5.37
CA ARG A 79 2.99 17.63 5.56
C ARG A 79 4.50 17.66 5.83
N ASN A 80 5.20 18.73 5.41
CA ASN A 80 6.65 18.88 5.58
C ASN A 80 7.05 19.63 6.86
N ASN A 81 6.09 20.04 7.70
CA ASN A 81 6.40 20.76 8.94
C ASN A 81 7.15 19.82 9.92
N PRO A 82 8.41 20.11 10.28
CA PRO A 82 9.19 19.24 11.15
C PRO A 82 8.65 19.16 12.59
N ASN A 83 7.79 20.09 12.99
CA ASN A 83 7.10 20.10 14.28
C ASN A 83 5.75 19.39 14.24
N CYS A 84 5.38 18.78 13.11
CA CYS A 84 4.15 17.99 12.98
C CYS A 84 4.27 16.68 13.79
N PRO A 85 3.39 16.42 14.77
CA PRO A 85 3.42 15.19 15.57
C PRO A 85 2.92 13.93 14.83
N ILE A 86 2.48 14.08 13.57
CA ILE A 86 1.88 13.01 12.73
C ILE A 86 2.89 12.45 11.73
N ARG A 87 4.12 12.98 11.72
CA ARG A 87 5.05 12.97 10.57
C ARG A 87 5.21 11.63 9.85
N ASP A 88 5.11 10.47 10.49
CA ASP A 88 5.51 9.20 9.86
C ASP A 88 4.66 7.95 10.23
N THR A 89 3.48 8.09 10.86
CA THR A 89 2.84 6.91 11.51
C THR A 89 1.45 6.50 11.02
N VAL A 90 0.74 7.36 10.29
CA VAL A 90 -0.66 7.09 9.85
C VAL A 90 -0.77 6.98 8.34
N ILE A 91 0.07 7.74 7.66
CA ILE A 91 0.25 7.74 6.22
C ILE A 91 1.58 7.06 5.98
N GLU A 92 1.71 5.77 6.35
CA GLU A 92 2.94 5.08 5.97
C GLU A 92 3.08 5.19 4.44
N GLU A 93 4.31 5.43 3.97
CA GLU A 93 4.70 5.16 2.59
C GLU A 93 4.77 3.64 2.35
N GLN A 94 3.76 2.91 2.83
CA GLN A 94 3.54 1.51 2.54
C GLN A 94 3.48 1.35 1.02
N ARG A 95 3.80 0.16 0.53
CA ARG A 95 4.29 -0.04 -0.84
C ARG A 95 3.34 -0.91 -1.64
N CYS A 96 2.05 -0.58 -1.59
CA CYS A 96 1.02 -1.58 -1.71
C CYS A 96 -0.23 -1.12 -2.47
N PHE A 97 -0.96 -2.14 -2.91
CA PHE A 97 -2.32 -2.05 -3.42
C PHE A 97 -3.31 -2.30 -2.29
N ALA A 98 -4.50 -1.72 -2.39
CA ALA A 98 -5.61 -2.10 -1.53
C ALA A 98 -5.98 -3.58 -1.77
N ALA A 99 -6.20 -4.36 -0.72
CA ALA A 99 -6.42 -5.80 -0.79
C ALA A 99 -7.65 -6.22 -1.62
N ASP A 100 -8.63 -5.34 -1.76
CA ASP A 100 -9.83 -5.51 -2.57
C ASP A 100 -9.60 -5.27 -4.07
N SER A 101 -8.44 -4.76 -4.47
CA SER A 101 -8.11 -4.49 -5.87
C SER A 101 -8.10 -5.78 -6.71
N LEU A 102 -8.54 -5.69 -7.96
CA LEU A 102 -8.70 -6.82 -8.87
C LEU A 102 -7.53 -6.89 -9.86
N VAL A 103 -6.81 -8.00 -9.87
CA VAL A 103 -5.76 -8.27 -10.84
C VAL A 103 -6.33 -9.09 -11.99
N THR A 104 -5.96 -8.72 -13.22
CA THR A 104 -6.37 -9.49 -14.40
C THR A 104 -5.41 -10.65 -14.64
N LEU A 105 -5.96 -11.87 -14.65
CA LEU A 105 -5.25 -13.11 -14.93
C LEU A 105 -4.99 -13.26 -16.44
N ALA A 106 -4.02 -14.08 -16.82
CA ALA A 106 -3.68 -14.32 -18.23
C ALA A 106 -4.82 -14.92 -19.07
N ASN A 107 -5.80 -15.55 -18.42
CA ASN A 107 -7.02 -16.06 -19.07
C ASN A 107 -8.16 -15.03 -19.17
N GLY A 108 -7.91 -13.77 -18.79
CA GLY A 108 -8.89 -12.69 -18.81
C GLY A 108 -9.77 -12.58 -17.56
N ASN A 109 -9.79 -13.61 -16.70
CA ASN A 109 -10.54 -13.55 -15.44
C ASN A 109 -9.90 -12.55 -14.46
N GLN A 110 -10.68 -12.05 -13.52
CA GLN A 110 -10.19 -11.17 -12.46
C GLN A 110 -10.17 -11.89 -11.12
N LYS A 111 -9.16 -11.58 -10.30
CA LYS A 111 -8.99 -12.10 -8.95
C LYS A 111 -8.62 -10.97 -8.01
N SER A 112 -9.17 -10.95 -6.80
CA SER A 112 -8.68 -10.04 -5.76
C SER A 112 -7.19 -10.28 -5.54
N ILE A 113 -6.44 -9.19 -5.43
CA ILE A 113 -4.98 -9.18 -5.28
C ILE A 113 -4.56 -9.91 -4.00
N ALA A 114 -5.38 -9.88 -2.94
CA ALA A 114 -5.14 -10.61 -1.70
C ALA A 114 -5.36 -12.14 -1.81
N ASN A 115 -6.03 -12.60 -2.87
CA ASN A 115 -6.28 -14.02 -3.14
C ASN A 115 -5.31 -14.61 -4.17
N LEU A 116 -4.39 -13.82 -4.70
CA LEU A 116 -3.34 -14.30 -5.59
C LEU A 116 -2.47 -15.34 -4.89
N ARG A 117 -1.96 -16.29 -5.67
CA ARG A 117 -1.05 -17.34 -5.20
C ARG A 117 0.22 -17.29 -6.03
N SER A 118 1.35 -17.60 -5.41
CA SER A 118 2.61 -17.79 -6.14
C SER A 118 2.42 -18.77 -7.29
N GLY A 119 2.87 -18.39 -8.49
CA GLY A 119 2.67 -19.14 -9.72
C GLY A 119 1.41 -18.77 -10.52
N ASP A 120 0.48 -17.98 -9.97
CA ASP A 120 -0.66 -17.47 -10.74
C ASP A 120 -0.16 -16.72 -11.99
N SER A 121 -0.77 -17.01 -13.14
CA SER A 121 -0.45 -16.36 -14.41
C SER A 121 -1.33 -15.12 -14.60
N LEU A 122 -0.69 -13.97 -14.79
CA LEU A 122 -1.27 -12.62 -14.74
C LEU A 122 -0.99 -11.87 -16.03
N LEU A 123 -1.79 -10.84 -16.29
CA LEU A 123 -1.46 -9.82 -17.29
C LEU A 123 -0.62 -8.71 -16.68
N ALA A 124 0.34 -8.24 -17.45
CA ALA A 124 1.28 -7.20 -17.09
C ALA A 124 1.51 -6.21 -18.22
N TYR A 125 2.05 -5.05 -17.86
CA TYR A 125 2.40 -3.98 -18.79
C TYR A 125 3.86 -4.10 -19.19
N ASP A 126 4.10 -4.26 -20.49
CA ASP A 126 5.43 -4.20 -21.08
C ASP A 126 5.83 -2.76 -21.32
N ASP A 127 6.78 -2.27 -20.55
CA ASP A 127 7.26 -0.90 -20.67
C ASP A 127 8.00 -0.61 -21.98
N LYS A 128 8.56 -1.63 -22.65
CA LYS A 128 9.29 -1.47 -23.91
C LYS A 128 8.33 -1.39 -25.09
N THR A 129 7.36 -2.29 -25.15
CA THR A 129 6.42 -2.37 -26.28
C THR A 129 5.14 -1.57 -26.06
N LYS A 130 4.88 -1.12 -24.82
CA LYS A 130 3.63 -0.48 -24.40
C LYS A 130 2.40 -1.37 -24.64
N LYS A 131 2.58 -2.68 -24.49
CA LYS A 131 1.54 -3.69 -24.71
C LYS A 131 1.33 -4.55 -23.47
N VAL A 132 0.23 -5.31 -23.48
CA VAL A 132 -0.04 -6.30 -22.45
C VAL A 132 0.76 -7.57 -22.76
N LEU A 133 1.39 -8.14 -21.75
CA LEU A 133 2.03 -9.47 -21.82
C LEU A 133 1.60 -10.35 -20.65
N SER A 134 1.83 -11.65 -20.76
CA SER A 134 1.61 -12.60 -19.66
C SER A 134 2.85 -12.69 -18.78
N THR A 135 2.64 -12.68 -17.47
CA THR A 135 3.68 -12.86 -16.45
C THR A 135 3.21 -13.80 -15.36
N ASN A 136 4.09 -14.18 -14.44
CA ASN A 136 3.74 -15.01 -13.30
C ASN A 136 3.97 -14.26 -12.00
N LEU A 137 3.10 -14.49 -11.01
CA LEU A 137 3.33 -14.05 -9.64
C LEU A 137 4.48 -14.86 -9.03
N ILE A 138 5.46 -14.17 -8.46
CA ILE A 138 6.56 -14.78 -7.72
C ILE A 138 6.15 -14.94 -6.25
N THR A 139 5.87 -13.83 -5.58
CA THR A 139 5.50 -13.79 -4.16
C THR A 139 4.85 -12.45 -3.81
N MET A 140 4.31 -12.34 -2.59
CA MET A 140 4.07 -11.06 -1.94
C MET A 140 5.35 -10.55 -1.28
N LEU A 141 5.68 -9.27 -1.48
CA LEU A 141 6.73 -8.51 -0.77
C LEU A 141 6.23 -7.99 0.58
N ASP A 142 4.93 -7.74 0.68
CA ASP A 142 4.22 -7.37 1.89
C ASP A 142 2.78 -7.89 1.78
N PHE A 143 2.25 -8.40 2.88
CA PHE A 143 0.90 -8.97 2.93
C PHE A 143 0.26 -8.70 4.29
N GLN A 144 -0.63 -7.71 4.33
CA GLN A 144 -1.29 -7.24 5.55
C GLN A 144 -2.79 -7.10 5.29
N PRO A 145 -3.54 -8.22 5.18
CA PRO A 145 -4.92 -8.22 4.71
C PRO A 145 -5.92 -7.65 5.73
N GLN A 146 -5.50 -7.47 6.99
CA GLN A 146 -6.38 -7.01 8.06
C GLN A 146 -6.12 -5.57 8.49
N ARG A 147 -4.99 -4.95 8.15
CA ARG A 147 -4.63 -3.61 8.62
C ARG A 147 -5.31 -2.51 7.81
N PHE A 148 -5.66 -1.39 8.43
CA PHE A 148 -6.15 -0.22 7.69
C PHE A 148 -4.99 0.60 7.13
N ALA A 149 -5.16 1.13 5.92
CA ALA A 149 -4.20 2.05 5.33
C ALA A 149 -4.90 3.16 4.54
N VAL A 150 -4.21 4.28 4.37
CA VAL A 150 -4.63 5.39 3.51
C VAL A 150 -4.10 5.17 2.10
N PHE A 151 -4.98 5.22 1.11
CA PHE A 151 -4.67 5.05 -0.30
C PHE A 151 -5.03 6.31 -1.09
N LYS A 152 -4.19 6.63 -2.07
CA LYS A 152 -4.56 7.46 -3.21
C LYS A 152 -5.50 6.66 -4.11
N GLN A 153 -6.74 7.13 -4.23
CA GLN A 153 -7.70 6.63 -5.20
C GLN A 153 -7.61 7.48 -6.48
N VAL A 154 -7.02 6.90 -7.51
CA VAL A 154 -6.92 7.49 -8.85
C VAL A 154 -8.13 7.05 -9.66
N THR A 155 -8.92 8.01 -10.11
CA THR A 155 -10.12 7.78 -10.93
C THR A 155 -9.92 8.31 -12.34
N THR A 156 -10.21 7.51 -13.36
CA THR A 156 -10.16 7.93 -14.77
C THR A 156 -11.50 8.50 -15.24
N HIS A 157 -11.53 9.18 -16.38
CA HIS A 157 -12.77 9.72 -16.96
C HIS A 157 -13.85 8.65 -17.26
N THR A 158 -13.45 7.41 -17.50
CA THR A 158 -14.37 6.30 -17.74
C THR A 158 -14.87 5.64 -16.44
N GLY A 159 -14.44 6.13 -15.28
CA GLY A 159 -14.87 5.65 -13.97
C GLY A 159 -14.04 4.49 -13.43
N ARG A 160 -12.91 4.11 -14.06
CA ARG A 160 -11.98 3.13 -13.49
C ARG A 160 -11.32 3.74 -12.26
N GLN A 161 -11.17 2.93 -11.21
CA GLN A 161 -10.62 3.36 -9.92
C GLN A 161 -9.48 2.45 -9.50
N LEU A 162 -8.34 3.03 -9.15
CA LEU A 162 -7.16 2.33 -8.67
C LEU A 162 -6.76 2.91 -7.30
N SER A 163 -6.67 2.04 -6.29
CA SER A 163 -6.31 2.43 -4.92
C SER A 163 -4.92 1.95 -4.58
N LEU A 164 -3.98 2.88 -4.42
CA LEU A 164 -2.58 2.62 -4.15
C LEU A 164 -2.08 3.51 -3.03
N THR A 165 -1.09 3.05 -2.29
CA THR A 165 -0.41 3.90 -1.32
C THR A 165 0.38 5.02 -2.01
N SER A 166 0.70 6.08 -1.26
CA SER A 166 1.27 7.32 -1.80
C SER A 166 2.56 7.15 -2.62
N ALA A 167 3.45 6.22 -2.24
CA ALA A 167 4.73 6.01 -2.92
C ALA A 167 4.66 5.04 -4.11
N HIS A 168 3.51 4.43 -4.37
CA HIS A 168 3.39 3.38 -5.40
C HIS A 168 3.52 3.95 -6.81
N LEU A 169 4.31 3.28 -7.66
CA LEU A 169 4.60 3.77 -9.01
C LEU A 169 3.52 3.36 -10.02
N ILE A 170 3.07 4.33 -10.81
CA ILE A 170 2.12 4.16 -11.91
C ILE A 170 2.80 4.59 -13.22
N PRO A 171 2.84 3.73 -14.25
CA PRO A 171 3.30 4.13 -15.57
C PRO A 171 2.32 5.12 -16.21
N THR A 172 2.87 6.20 -16.76
CA THR A 172 2.14 7.28 -17.43
C THR A 172 2.67 7.49 -18.84
N ASP A 173 1.88 8.12 -19.70
CA ASP A 173 2.20 8.29 -21.12
C ASP A 173 3.45 9.16 -21.36
N LYS A 174 3.59 10.25 -20.62
CA LYS A 174 4.61 11.30 -20.85
C LYS A 174 5.67 11.41 -19.75
N HIS A 175 5.41 10.87 -18.57
CA HIS A 175 6.26 11.08 -17.39
C HIS A 175 6.90 9.78 -16.86
N GLY A 176 6.80 8.69 -17.62
CA GLY A 176 7.31 7.38 -17.19
C GLY A 176 6.57 6.90 -15.94
N TYR A 177 7.31 6.31 -14.98
CA TYR A 177 6.75 5.87 -13.72
C TYR A 177 6.67 7.03 -12.71
N VAL A 178 5.46 7.34 -12.26
CA VAL A 178 5.17 8.43 -11.33
C VAL A 178 4.56 7.86 -10.04
N MET A 179 4.97 8.37 -8.88
CA MET A 179 4.36 8.00 -7.60
C MET A 179 2.90 8.43 -7.54
N ALA A 180 2.04 7.63 -6.90
CA ALA A 180 0.63 7.94 -6.74
C ALA A 180 0.37 9.31 -6.09
N LYS A 181 1.22 9.74 -5.13
CA LYS A 181 1.14 11.08 -4.52
C LYS A 181 1.38 12.24 -5.49
N ASN A 182 2.07 11.98 -6.59
CA ASN A 182 2.39 12.96 -7.63
C ASN A 182 1.45 12.87 -8.85
N ILE A 183 0.51 11.93 -8.86
CA ILE A 183 -0.54 11.88 -9.88
C ILE A 183 -1.57 12.96 -9.59
N HIS A 184 -1.94 13.72 -10.62
CA HIS A 184 -2.97 14.75 -10.55
C HIS A 184 -3.92 14.67 -11.75
N THR A 185 -5.06 15.33 -11.64
CA THR A 185 -6.06 15.43 -12.71
C THR A 185 -5.43 15.97 -13.99
N GLY A 186 -5.86 15.44 -15.14
CA GLY A 186 -5.31 15.80 -16.46
C GLY A 186 -4.08 15.00 -16.89
N MET A 187 -3.45 14.24 -15.99
CA MET A 187 -2.43 13.26 -16.39
C MET A 187 -3.08 12.05 -17.06
N ASN A 188 -2.34 11.36 -17.92
CA ASN A 188 -2.82 10.12 -18.54
C ASN A 188 -2.11 8.91 -17.95
N VAL A 189 -2.91 7.90 -17.64
CA VAL A 189 -2.45 6.57 -17.22
C VAL A 189 -2.76 5.56 -18.30
N TYR A 190 -2.02 4.46 -18.29
CA TYR A 190 -2.23 3.35 -19.19
C TYR A 190 -3.33 2.43 -18.64
N VAL A 191 -4.35 2.16 -19.45
CA VAL A 191 -5.45 1.26 -19.10
C VAL A 191 -5.65 0.19 -20.17
N MET A 192 -6.09 -0.98 -19.76
CA MET A 192 -6.47 -2.07 -20.64
C MET A 192 -7.97 -1.98 -20.93
N ASN A 193 -8.32 -1.81 -22.20
CA ASN A 193 -9.71 -1.84 -22.65
C ASN A 193 -10.26 -3.28 -22.69
N ASP A 194 -11.52 -3.44 -23.07
CA ASP A 194 -12.20 -4.74 -23.09
C ASP A 194 -11.63 -5.70 -24.15
N ASP A 195 -10.97 -5.17 -25.18
CA ASP A 195 -10.27 -5.95 -26.20
C ASP A 195 -8.87 -6.42 -25.75
N GLY A 196 -8.46 -6.12 -24.51
CA GLY A 196 -7.13 -6.42 -23.98
C GLY A 196 -6.01 -5.51 -24.53
N ILE A 197 -6.39 -4.40 -25.17
CA ILE A 197 -5.46 -3.42 -25.74
C ILE A 197 -5.19 -2.32 -24.72
N LEU A 198 -3.91 -1.96 -24.62
CA LEU A 198 -3.47 -0.84 -23.80
C LEU A 198 -3.74 0.49 -24.52
N ILE A 199 -4.54 1.33 -23.89
CA ILE A 199 -4.85 2.69 -24.30
C ILE A 199 -4.49 3.67 -23.19
N THR A 200 -4.49 4.96 -23.48
CA THR A 200 -4.31 5.99 -22.47
C THR A 200 -5.66 6.54 -22.03
N GLU A 201 -5.81 6.77 -20.73
CA GLU A 201 -6.97 7.45 -20.18
C GLU A 201 -6.56 8.56 -19.22
N THR A 202 -7.28 9.67 -19.31
CA THR A 202 -7.05 10.84 -18.47
C THR A 202 -7.61 10.60 -17.06
N VAL A 203 -6.83 11.00 -16.06
CA VAL A 203 -7.22 11.03 -14.65
C VAL A 203 -8.19 12.18 -14.42
N SER A 204 -9.39 11.85 -13.95
CA SER A 204 -10.47 12.80 -13.66
C SER A 204 -10.48 13.25 -12.20
N ASN A 205 -10.03 12.39 -11.27
CA ASN A 205 -9.97 12.70 -9.85
C ASN A 205 -8.86 11.90 -9.13
N VAL A 206 -8.28 12.51 -8.11
CA VAL A 206 -7.37 11.84 -7.15
C VAL A 206 -7.82 12.24 -5.75
N SER A 207 -8.14 11.27 -4.91
CA SER A 207 -8.57 11.48 -3.52
C SER A 207 -7.87 10.55 -2.56
N ASP A 208 -7.89 10.86 -1.26
CA ASP A 208 -7.45 9.96 -0.21
C ASP A 208 -8.63 9.13 0.31
N VAL A 209 -8.46 7.81 0.40
CA VAL A 209 -9.47 6.87 0.91
C VAL A 209 -8.83 5.90 1.89
N VAL A 210 -9.55 5.56 2.95
CA VAL A 210 -9.17 4.49 3.87
C VAL A 210 -9.79 3.19 3.40
N LYS A 211 -8.97 2.13 3.35
CA LYS A 211 -9.45 0.77 3.09
C LYS A 211 -8.78 -0.22 4.02
N GLN A 212 -9.46 -1.33 4.26
CA GLN A 212 -8.83 -2.47 4.91
C GLN A 212 -7.97 -3.28 3.94
N GLY A 213 -6.78 -3.62 4.42
CA GLY A 213 -5.87 -4.57 3.83
C GLY A 213 -5.00 -3.95 2.75
N TYR A 214 -3.72 -4.27 2.80
CA TYR A 214 -2.76 -3.87 1.78
C TYR A 214 -1.80 -5.01 1.43
N VAL A 215 -1.45 -5.10 0.14
CA VAL A 215 -0.57 -6.15 -0.38
C VAL A 215 0.37 -5.62 -1.47
N ALA A 216 1.57 -6.19 -1.55
CA ALA A 216 2.57 -5.85 -2.55
C ALA A 216 2.97 -7.10 -3.35
N PRO A 217 2.28 -7.45 -4.45
CA PRO A 217 2.67 -8.57 -5.29
C PRO A 217 3.96 -8.24 -6.05
N LEU A 218 4.80 -9.26 -6.25
CA LEU A 218 5.95 -9.22 -7.15
C LEU A 218 5.75 -10.21 -8.28
N THR A 219 5.72 -9.70 -9.51
CA THR A 219 5.70 -10.52 -10.72
C THR A 219 7.10 -10.67 -11.31
N VAL A 220 7.26 -11.59 -12.27
CA VAL A 220 8.49 -11.71 -13.06
C VAL A 220 8.76 -10.41 -13.83
N GLU A 221 7.73 -9.83 -14.43
CA GLU A 221 7.84 -8.58 -15.20
C GLU A 221 8.05 -7.34 -14.31
N GLY A 222 7.68 -7.41 -13.02
CA GLY A 222 7.72 -6.25 -12.13
C GLY A 222 6.58 -5.26 -12.39
N THR A 223 5.62 -5.58 -13.25
CA THR A 223 4.38 -4.84 -13.50
C THR A 223 3.18 -5.80 -13.48
N LEU A 224 1.97 -5.23 -13.41
CA LEU A 224 0.71 -5.97 -13.45
C LEU A 224 -0.45 -5.05 -13.88
N ILE A 225 -1.55 -5.64 -14.35
CA ILE A 225 -2.81 -4.93 -14.63
C ILE A 225 -3.78 -5.07 -13.44
N VAL A 226 -4.07 -3.94 -12.78
CA VAL A 226 -4.93 -3.87 -11.57
C VAL A 226 -6.08 -2.91 -11.82
N ASN A 227 -7.32 -3.37 -11.62
CA ASN A 227 -8.55 -2.66 -11.96
C ASN A 227 -8.49 -2.11 -13.40
N ASN A 228 -7.94 -2.91 -14.31
CA ASN A 228 -7.68 -2.57 -15.71
C ASN A 228 -6.69 -1.41 -15.92
N VAL A 229 -5.93 -1.00 -14.92
CA VAL A 229 -4.89 0.03 -15.02
C VAL A 229 -3.52 -0.64 -14.94
N ALA A 230 -2.58 -0.24 -15.78
CA ALA A 230 -1.20 -0.70 -15.71
C ALA A 230 -0.51 -0.12 -14.47
N THR A 231 0.23 -0.96 -13.74
CA THR A 231 0.87 -0.58 -12.48
C THR A 231 2.22 -1.26 -12.29
N SER A 232 3.11 -0.62 -11.53
CA SER A 232 4.38 -1.20 -11.07
C SER A 232 4.13 -2.15 -9.89
N CYS A 233 5.02 -3.12 -9.67
CA CYS A 233 5.12 -3.87 -8.41
C CYS A 233 5.86 -3.08 -7.30
N TYR A 234 6.49 -1.95 -7.64
CA TYR A 234 7.44 -1.26 -6.78
C TYR A 234 6.96 0.11 -6.30
N ALA A 235 7.36 0.44 -5.07
CA ALA A 235 7.05 1.71 -4.41
C ALA A 235 8.16 2.20 -3.46
N THR A 236 9.33 1.55 -3.45
CA THR A 236 10.44 1.85 -2.50
C THR A 236 11.40 2.91 -3.00
N ILE A 237 11.61 2.97 -4.30
CA ILE A 237 12.60 3.81 -4.96
C ILE A 237 11.84 4.54 -6.05
N ASP A 238 12.10 5.83 -6.24
CA ASP A 238 11.59 6.70 -7.33
C ASP A 238 12.06 6.24 -8.73
N SER A 239 12.44 4.97 -8.86
CA SER A 239 12.81 4.32 -10.10
C SER A 239 12.39 2.86 -10.05
N HIS A 240 11.41 2.55 -10.89
CA HIS A 240 10.99 1.19 -11.19
C HIS A 240 12.21 0.32 -11.55
N TYR A 241 13.10 0.80 -12.42
CA TYR A 241 14.25 0.01 -12.91
C TYR A 241 15.27 -0.30 -11.82
N ILE A 242 15.54 0.63 -10.89
CA ILE A 242 16.46 0.37 -9.78
C ILE A 242 15.85 -0.69 -8.86
N ALA A 243 14.58 -0.52 -8.46
CA ALA A 243 13.90 -1.49 -7.61
C ALA A 243 13.85 -2.88 -8.27
N HIS A 244 13.56 -2.93 -9.57
CA HIS A 244 13.57 -4.14 -10.38
C HIS A 244 14.95 -4.81 -10.42
N THR A 245 16.01 -4.03 -10.56
CA THR A 245 17.40 -4.52 -10.58
C THR A 245 17.82 -5.08 -9.22
N VAL A 246 17.53 -4.37 -8.13
CA VAL A 246 17.83 -4.81 -6.75
C VAL A 246 17.14 -6.13 -6.42
N LEU A 247 15.91 -6.31 -6.92
CA LEU A 247 15.14 -7.54 -6.72
C LEU A 247 15.44 -8.63 -7.77
N ALA A 248 16.31 -8.38 -8.76
CA ALA A 248 16.62 -9.35 -9.81
C ALA A 248 17.21 -10.68 -9.29
N PRO A 249 18.18 -10.70 -8.33
CA PRO A 249 18.71 -11.95 -7.80
C PRO A 249 17.63 -12.80 -7.12
N MET A 250 16.72 -12.17 -6.38
CA MET A 250 15.59 -12.84 -5.75
C MET A 250 14.63 -13.41 -6.82
N ARG A 251 14.27 -12.61 -7.83
CA ARG A 251 13.37 -13.07 -8.91
C ARG A 251 13.97 -14.25 -9.67
N TRP A 252 15.26 -14.20 -10.00
CA TRP A 252 15.97 -15.30 -10.63
C TRP A 252 15.95 -16.58 -9.77
N TRP A 253 16.24 -16.45 -8.46
CA TRP A 253 16.22 -17.58 -7.53
C TRP A 253 14.84 -18.26 -7.46
N TYR A 254 13.77 -17.48 -7.27
CA TYR A 254 12.41 -18.02 -7.19
C TYR A 254 11.91 -18.56 -8.54
N SER A 255 12.39 -18.00 -9.66
CA SER A 255 12.09 -18.53 -10.99
C SER A 255 12.69 -19.92 -11.24
N LEU A 256 13.83 -20.23 -10.62
CA LEU A 256 14.51 -21.52 -10.80
C LEU A 256 14.03 -22.59 -9.82
N PHE A 257 13.85 -22.23 -8.56
CA PHE A 257 13.60 -23.19 -7.49
C PHE A 257 12.15 -23.22 -7.01
N GLY A 258 11.31 -22.28 -7.49
CA GLY A 258 9.95 -22.10 -7.02
C GLY A 258 9.87 -21.74 -5.53
N LYS A 259 8.66 -21.51 -5.01
CA LYS A 259 8.42 -21.54 -3.57
C LYS A 259 8.33 -23.00 -3.12
N SER A 260 8.99 -23.34 -2.01
CA SER A 260 8.70 -24.57 -1.28
C SER A 260 7.20 -24.61 -0.93
N ASN A 261 6.55 -25.74 -1.21
CA ASN A 261 5.11 -26.02 -0.98
C ASN A 261 4.64 -25.82 0.48
N LYS A 262 5.55 -25.52 1.42
CA LYS A 262 5.26 -25.27 2.85
C LYS A 262 5.21 -23.81 3.26
N SER A 263 5.36 -22.85 2.35
CA SER A 263 5.23 -21.44 2.70
C SER A 263 3.77 -20.98 2.56
N ASN A 264 3.01 -21.08 3.65
CA ASN A 264 1.85 -20.21 3.82
C ASN A 264 2.34 -18.76 3.60
N GLU A 265 1.56 -17.95 2.88
CA GLU A 265 1.81 -16.51 2.79
C GLU A 265 1.83 -15.95 4.21
N MET A 266 3.03 -15.74 4.74
CA MET A 266 3.21 -15.19 6.07
C MET A 266 2.75 -13.75 6.04
N ILE A 267 1.90 -13.39 7.00
CA ILE A 267 1.48 -12.00 7.23
C ILE A 267 2.73 -11.19 7.54
N GLY A 268 2.91 -10.07 6.84
CA GLY A 268 4.05 -9.16 7.01
C GLY A 268 4.95 -9.02 5.79
N VAL A 269 6.07 -8.33 6.02
CA VAL A 269 7.07 -8.02 4.99
C VAL A 269 7.90 -9.26 4.69
N HIS A 270 8.20 -9.49 3.42
CA HIS A 270 9.01 -10.60 2.97
C HIS A 270 10.47 -10.47 3.48
N TRP A 271 11.10 -11.60 3.84
CA TRP A 271 12.43 -11.63 4.46
C TRP A 271 13.52 -10.91 3.65
N PHE A 272 13.44 -10.96 2.31
CA PHE A 272 14.47 -10.37 1.44
C PHE A 272 14.47 -8.83 1.48
N PRO A 273 13.32 -8.13 1.26
CA PRO A 273 13.22 -6.71 1.55
C PRO A 273 13.61 -6.33 2.98
N GLN A 274 13.25 -7.15 3.97
CA GLN A 274 13.60 -6.90 5.37
C GLN A 274 15.13 -6.95 5.59
N MET A 275 15.80 -7.97 5.08
CA MET A 275 17.25 -8.10 5.10
C MET A 275 17.93 -6.90 4.42
N LEU A 276 17.43 -6.47 3.25
CA LEU A 276 17.97 -5.30 2.56
C LEU A 276 17.84 -4.03 3.40
N TYR A 277 16.66 -3.82 4.01
CA TYR A 277 16.44 -2.69 4.90
C TYR A 277 17.44 -2.70 6.07
N GLU A 278 17.57 -3.82 6.78
CA GLU A 278 18.51 -3.98 7.88
C GLU A 278 19.97 -3.73 7.46
N MET A 279 20.39 -4.26 6.31
CA MET A 279 21.72 -4.00 5.76
C MET A 279 21.93 -2.52 5.47
N THR A 280 20.96 -1.84 4.85
CA THR A 280 21.09 -0.40 4.56
C THR A 280 21.13 0.43 5.84
N THR A 281 20.29 0.12 6.83
CA THR A 281 20.29 0.84 8.12
C THR A 281 21.56 0.61 8.94
N HIS A 282 22.29 -0.49 8.73
CA HIS A 282 23.56 -0.76 9.41
C HIS A 282 24.80 -0.30 8.62
N LEU A 283 24.76 -0.32 7.28
CA LEU A 283 25.88 0.06 6.42
C LEU A 283 25.92 1.56 6.10
N ILE A 284 24.78 2.24 6.04
CA ILE A 284 24.73 3.68 5.69
C ILE A 284 25.23 4.58 6.83
N PRO A 285 24.97 4.32 8.13
CA PRO A 285 25.55 5.14 9.21
C PRO A 285 27.07 5.05 9.28
N SER A 286 27.67 3.92 8.86
CA SER A 286 29.12 3.72 8.91
C SER A 286 29.88 4.32 7.72
N ILE A 287 29.18 4.68 6.64
CA ILE A 287 29.76 5.35 5.46
C ILE A 287 29.60 6.87 5.54
N ILE A 288 28.59 7.37 6.27
CA ILE A 288 28.36 8.82 6.47
C ILE A 288 29.11 9.37 7.71
N GLN A 289 29.65 8.51 8.57
CA GLN A 289 30.54 8.90 9.69
C GLN A 289 32.04 8.76 9.37
N LYS A 290 32.47 9.10 8.15
CA LYS A 290 33.90 9.24 7.82
C LYS A 290 34.19 10.60 7.20
#